data_AF-A0A662HKS0-F1
#
_entry.id   AF-A0A662HKS0-F1
#
_cell.length_a   1.000
_cell.length_b   1.000
_cell.length_c   1.000
_cell.angle_alpha   90.00
_cell.angle_beta   90.00
_cell.angle_gamma   90.00
#
_symmetry.space_group_name_H-M   'P 1'
#
loop_
_entity.id
_entity.type
_entity.pdbx_description
1 polymer ?
#
loop_
_entity_poly.entity_id
_entity_poly.type
_entity_poly.pdbx_seq_one_letter_code
_entity_poly.pdbx_strand_id
1 'polypeptide(L)'
;MDLEKTVELLLSLHPQQACSLAAVVSGAKPSTILESVEESYWPVLVVLARERRLVLSYRARSGYVMLQGDRVLVASLGKGRKLSSEELHCTKVHKETVPRPLTSQFGDFTTYVARDTQTLLELVRLREAKLRDPQAIRRLGELLGYPQCCVDSYVRKGAVRVWHEYLSELIATGLDKGSPIEFWAVYHAPCSLSCEQTLELGRAYLESLRRISKKAYSVVVRRLASSHLSYSLGRRFIDFHALDVEVPPWFSRMAVEVLPDPRVLAVEILRPYVYCEWEEGPYRLRATRDLQGLKYVAYSPGEGVLIASPSSEVYIYLTRKTLKRENTEYVSTVFRVYVTRAELDT
;
A
#
# COMPACT_ATOMS: atom_id res chain seq x y z
N MET A 1 -10.25 -18.36 -17.65
CA MET A 1 -9.22 -17.59 -16.93
C MET A 1 -7.96 -17.54 -17.76
N ASP A 2 -7.62 -16.35 -18.22
CA ASP A 2 -6.28 -16.10 -18.75
C ASP A 2 -5.33 -15.94 -17.56
N LEU A 3 -4.66 -17.04 -17.19
CA LEU A 3 -3.71 -17.05 -16.08
C LEU A 3 -2.60 -16.03 -16.28
N GLU A 4 -2.21 -15.77 -17.53
CA GLU A 4 -1.18 -14.81 -17.88
C GLU A 4 -1.62 -13.38 -17.50
N LYS A 5 -2.81 -12.96 -17.91
CA LYS A 5 -3.37 -11.65 -17.53
C LYS A 5 -3.52 -11.49 -16.02
N THR A 6 -3.91 -12.56 -15.31
CA THR A 6 -3.99 -12.53 -13.85
C THR A 6 -2.62 -12.31 -13.21
N VAL A 7 -1.58 -12.95 -13.76
CA VAL A 7 -0.19 -12.73 -13.34
C VAL A 7 0.24 -11.30 -13.63
N GLU A 8 -0.04 -10.75 -14.81
CA GLU A 8 0.28 -9.36 -15.16
C GLU A 8 -0.38 -8.37 -14.19
N LEU A 9 -1.66 -8.55 -13.87
CA LEU A 9 -2.37 -7.75 -12.86
C LEU A 9 -1.65 -7.83 -11.50
N LEU A 10 -1.32 -9.04 -11.02
CA LEU A 10 -0.63 -9.19 -9.74
C LEU A 10 0.75 -8.51 -9.73
N LEU A 11 1.46 -8.54 -10.86
CA LEU A 11 2.76 -7.92 -11.02
C LEU A 11 2.70 -6.40 -11.23
N SER A 12 1.56 -5.85 -11.64
CA SER A 12 1.35 -4.40 -11.78
C SER A 12 0.98 -3.72 -10.47
N LEU A 13 0.49 -4.48 -9.49
CA LEU A 13 0.20 -3.98 -8.14
C LEU A 13 1.46 -3.83 -7.29
N HIS A 14 1.35 -3.03 -6.21
CA HIS A 14 2.34 -3.07 -5.13
C HIS A 14 2.41 -4.50 -4.55
N PRO A 15 3.60 -5.01 -4.20
CA PRO A 15 3.75 -6.37 -3.66
C PRO A 15 2.76 -6.73 -2.52
N GLN A 16 2.56 -5.82 -1.57
CA GLN A 16 1.56 -5.98 -0.50
C GLN A 16 0.11 -6.10 -1.01
N GLN A 17 -0.25 -5.30 -2.00
CA GLN A 17 -1.59 -5.33 -2.59
C GLN A 17 -1.80 -6.61 -3.41
N ALA A 18 -0.76 -7.09 -4.09
CA ALA A 18 -0.77 -8.39 -4.78
C ALA A 18 -0.98 -9.55 -3.80
N CYS A 19 -0.23 -9.56 -2.68
CA CYS A 19 -0.43 -10.52 -1.58
C CYS A 19 -1.86 -10.46 -1.02
N SER A 20 -2.38 -9.25 -0.79
CA SER A 20 -3.73 -9.06 -0.24
C SER A 20 -4.83 -9.50 -1.21
N LEU A 21 -4.70 -9.21 -2.50
CA LEU A 21 -5.63 -9.68 -3.53
C LEU A 21 -5.61 -11.21 -3.65
N ALA A 22 -4.40 -11.81 -3.69
CA ALA A 22 -4.25 -13.26 -3.73
C ALA A 22 -4.88 -13.95 -2.52
N ALA A 23 -4.75 -13.36 -1.32
CA ALA A 23 -5.36 -13.85 -0.10
C ALA A 23 -6.90 -13.80 -0.15
N VAL A 24 -7.49 -12.75 -0.72
CA VAL A 24 -8.95 -12.68 -0.93
C VAL A 24 -9.42 -13.73 -1.94
N VAL A 25 -8.72 -13.84 -3.08
CA VAL A 25 -9.00 -14.84 -4.13
C VAL A 25 -8.97 -16.27 -3.57
N SER A 26 -8.02 -16.57 -2.68
CA SER A 26 -7.81 -17.91 -2.11
C SER A 26 -8.64 -18.18 -0.85
N GLY A 27 -9.38 -17.19 -0.34
CA GLY A 27 -10.21 -17.33 0.85
C GLY A 27 -9.51 -17.10 2.18
N ALA A 28 -8.23 -16.75 2.20
CA ALA A 28 -7.46 -16.44 3.41
C ALA A 28 -7.79 -15.06 4.01
N LYS A 29 -8.38 -14.15 3.23
CA LYS A 29 -8.83 -12.83 3.70
C LYS A 29 -10.27 -12.56 3.23
N PRO A 30 -11.13 -11.93 4.04
CA PRO A 30 -12.50 -11.60 3.66
C PRO A 30 -12.58 -10.51 2.59
N SER A 31 -11.74 -9.47 2.67
CA SER A 31 -11.74 -8.34 1.74
C SER A 31 -10.39 -7.63 1.68
N THR A 32 -10.17 -6.78 0.67
CA THR A 32 -8.99 -5.92 0.56
C THR A 32 -9.32 -4.60 -0.15
N ILE A 33 -8.46 -3.61 0.04
CA ILE A 33 -8.47 -2.35 -0.70
C ILE A 33 -7.25 -2.36 -1.61
N LEU A 34 -7.45 -2.14 -2.90
CA LEU A 34 -6.39 -1.96 -3.88
C LEU A 34 -6.33 -0.47 -4.23
N GLU A 35 -5.16 0.12 -4.09
CA GLU A 35 -4.92 1.54 -4.32
C GLU A 35 -3.94 1.70 -5.49
N SER A 36 -4.20 2.68 -6.35
CA SER A 36 -3.42 2.93 -7.55
C SER A 36 -3.37 1.77 -8.55
N VAL A 37 -4.51 1.10 -8.74
CA VAL A 37 -4.67 0.11 -9.82
C VAL A 37 -4.69 0.85 -11.15
N GLU A 38 -3.83 0.49 -12.10
CA GLU A 38 -3.80 1.16 -13.40
C GLU A 38 -5.07 0.88 -14.21
N GLU A 39 -5.59 1.88 -14.92
CA GLU A 39 -6.83 1.74 -15.70
C GLU A 39 -6.76 0.59 -16.72
N SER A 40 -5.60 0.35 -17.30
CA SER A 40 -5.37 -0.74 -18.28
C SER A 40 -5.70 -2.13 -17.71
N TYR A 41 -5.56 -2.35 -16.40
CA TYR A 41 -5.88 -3.62 -15.76
C TYR A 41 -7.33 -3.74 -15.29
N TRP A 42 -8.15 -2.70 -15.51
CA TRP A 42 -9.57 -2.74 -15.18
C TRP A 42 -10.31 -3.97 -15.76
N PRO A 43 -10.19 -4.29 -17.06
CA PRO A 43 -10.88 -5.44 -17.64
C PRO A 43 -10.45 -6.77 -17.01
N VAL A 44 -9.15 -6.90 -16.69
CA VAL A 44 -8.60 -8.09 -16.05
C VAL A 44 -9.19 -8.28 -14.66
N LEU A 45 -9.32 -7.20 -13.88
CA LEU A 45 -9.91 -7.25 -12.54
C LEU A 45 -11.39 -7.66 -12.58
N VAL A 46 -12.17 -7.15 -13.55
CA VAL A 46 -13.57 -7.55 -13.73
C VAL A 46 -13.69 -9.04 -14.05
N VAL A 47 -12.86 -9.54 -14.97
CA VAL A 47 -12.83 -10.97 -15.33
C VAL A 47 -12.44 -11.82 -14.12
N LEU A 48 -11.38 -11.44 -13.39
CA LEU A 48 -10.94 -12.12 -12.19
C LEU A 48 -12.06 -12.20 -11.15
N ALA A 49 -12.77 -11.10 -10.90
CA ALA A 49 -13.85 -11.07 -9.93
C ALA A 49 -15.01 -11.99 -10.31
N ARG A 50 -15.40 -12.01 -11.58
CA ARG A 50 -16.46 -12.92 -12.07
C ARG A 50 -16.06 -14.39 -11.91
N GLU A 51 -14.87 -14.75 -12.37
CA GLU A 51 -14.39 -16.14 -12.35
C GLU A 51 -14.16 -16.66 -10.93
N ARG A 52 -13.71 -15.78 -10.02
CA ARG A 52 -13.45 -16.12 -8.62
C ARG A 52 -14.63 -15.84 -7.70
N ARG A 53 -15.78 -15.46 -8.26
CA ARG A 53 -17.01 -15.13 -7.52
C ARG A 53 -16.78 -14.07 -6.43
N LEU A 54 -15.89 -13.12 -6.71
CA LEU A 54 -15.64 -11.97 -5.86
C LEU A 54 -16.62 -10.85 -6.18
N VAL A 55 -16.75 -9.93 -5.25
CA VAL A 55 -17.47 -8.68 -5.43
C VAL A 55 -16.47 -7.53 -5.47
N LEU A 56 -16.71 -6.58 -6.39
CA LEU A 56 -15.88 -5.38 -6.53
C LEU A 56 -16.71 -4.14 -6.21
N SER A 57 -16.10 -3.14 -5.59
CA SER A 57 -16.63 -1.78 -5.58
C SER A 57 -15.56 -0.75 -5.94
N TYR A 58 -15.98 0.32 -6.60
CA TYR A 58 -15.11 1.40 -7.04
C TYR A 58 -15.97 2.63 -7.38
N ARG A 59 -15.33 3.79 -7.49
CA ARG A 59 -16.00 5.01 -7.94
C ARG A 59 -16.03 5.05 -9.46
N ALA A 60 -17.15 5.46 -10.04
CA ALA A 60 -17.32 5.80 -11.44
C ALA A 60 -17.95 7.20 -11.55
N ARG A 61 -18.05 7.74 -12.77
CA ARG A 61 -18.73 9.03 -13.01
C ARG A 61 -20.19 9.04 -12.52
N SER A 62 -20.84 7.88 -12.55
CA SER A 62 -22.23 7.68 -12.14
C SER A 62 -22.41 7.46 -10.62
N GLY A 63 -21.34 7.41 -9.82
CA GLY A 63 -21.41 7.12 -8.39
C GLY A 63 -20.56 5.92 -7.97
N TYR A 64 -20.89 5.28 -6.86
CA TYR A 64 -20.25 4.02 -6.47
C TYR A 64 -20.84 2.87 -7.25
N VAL A 65 -19.98 2.09 -7.91
CA VAL A 65 -20.38 0.86 -8.59
C VAL A 65 -20.05 -0.31 -7.69
N MET A 66 -20.93 -1.29 -7.68
CA MET A 66 -20.69 -2.62 -7.13
C MET A 66 -20.95 -3.67 -8.20
N LEU A 67 -20.00 -4.58 -8.37
CA LEU A 67 -20.09 -5.70 -9.31
C LEU A 67 -20.17 -7.02 -8.54
N GLN A 68 -21.16 -7.83 -8.90
CA GLN A 68 -21.36 -9.18 -8.38
C GLN A 68 -21.73 -10.13 -9.52
N GLY A 69 -20.74 -10.86 -10.04
CA GLY A 69 -20.92 -11.66 -11.26
C GLY A 69 -21.32 -10.78 -12.44
N ASP A 70 -22.52 -11.02 -12.96
CA ASP A 70 -23.11 -10.22 -14.05
C ASP A 70 -24.00 -9.08 -13.55
N ARG A 71 -24.19 -8.96 -12.24
CA ARG A 71 -24.98 -7.88 -11.65
C ARG A 71 -24.11 -6.65 -11.44
N VAL A 72 -24.60 -5.52 -11.93
CA VAL A 72 -24.03 -4.19 -11.70
C VAL A 72 -25.03 -3.39 -10.87
N LEU A 73 -24.57 -2.87 -9.73
CA LEU A 73 -25.34 -1.98 -8.87
C LEU A 73 -24.63 -0.63 -8.83
N VAL A 74 -25.38 0.46 -8.97
CA VAL A 74 -24.82 1.82 -8.96
C VAL A 74 -25.55 2.64 -7.91
N ALA A 75 -24.82 3.08 -6.90
CA ALA A 75 -25.31 3.99 -5.88
C ALA A 75 -24.86 5.42 -6.20
N SER A 76 -25.82 6.28 -6.54
CA SER A 76 -25.59 7.71 -6.73
C SER A 76 -25.26 8.37 -5.40
N LEU A 77 -24.01 8.74 -5.18
CA LEU A 77 -23.66 9.55 -4.03
C LEU A 77 -24.01 11.02 -4.27
N GLY A 78 -25.06 11.50 -3.60
CA GLY A 78 -25.18 12.94 -3.33
C GLY A 78 -24.01 13.40 -2.45
N LYS A 79 -23.51 14.63 -2.65
CA LYS A 79 -22.46 15.22 -1.80
C LYS A 79 -22.85 15.08 -0.32
N GLY A 80 -22.07 14.32 0.45
CA GLY A 80 -22.24 14.18 1.90
C GLY A 80 -23.25 13.14 2.39
N ARG A 81 -23.85 12.30 1.52
CA ARG A 81 -24.72 11.19 1.96
C ARG A 81 -23.93 9.91 2.26
N LYS A 82 -24.31 9.22 3.34
CA LYS A 82 -23.82 7.88 3.70
C LYS A 82 -24.55 6.86 2.83
N LEU A 83 -23.82 5.91 2.23
CA LEU A 83 -24.42 4.74 1.58
C LEU A 83 -25.29 3.98 2.58
N SER A 84 -26.61 3.97 2.38
CA SER A 84 -27.52 3.08 3.11
C SER A 84 -27.67 1.75 2.35
N SER A 85 -27.97 0.67 3.08
CA SER A 85 -28.28 -0.63 2.46
C SER A 85 -29.52 -0.56 1.56
N GLU A 86 -30.41 0.39 1.81
CA GLU A 86 -31.66 0.60 1.09
C GLU A 86 -31.46 1.36 -0.23
N GLU A 87 -30.47 2.27 -0.32
CA GLU A 87 -30.10 2.95 -1.58
C GLU A 87 -29.37 2.01 -2.58
N LEU A 88 -28.93 0.83 -2.10
CA LEU A 88 -28.42 -0.27 -2.92
C LEU A 88 -29.51 -1.22 -3.43
N HIS A 89 -30.74 -1.08 -2.92
CA HIS A 89 -31.90 -1.78 -3.41
C HIS A 89 -32.64 -0.89 -4.43
N CYS A 90 -32.69 -1.37 -5.68
CA CYS A 90 -33.39 -0.79 -6.85
C CYS A 90 -32.66 0.32 -7.62
N THR A 91 -32.54 0.31 -8.95
CA THR A 91 -32.82 -0.68 -10.01
C THR A 91 -32.19 -0.13 -11.29
N LYS A 92 -31.26 -0.89 -11.89
CA LYS A 92 -31.10 -1.08 -13.34
C LYS A 92 -29.97 -2.10 -13.51
N VAL A 93 -30.35 -3.36 -13.62
CA VAL A 93 -29.46 -4.39 -14.17
C VAL A 93 -29.29 -4.04 -15.64
N HIS A 94 -28.29 -3.23 -15.96
CA HIS A 94 -27.91 -3.06 -17.34
C HIS A 94 -27.24 -4.36 -17.78
N LYS A 95 -27.85 -5.02 -18.78
CA LYS A 95 -27.14 -5.99 -19.64
C LYS A 95 -26.06 -5.31 -20.51
N GLU A 96 -25.78 -4.03 -20.28
CA GLU A 96 -24.82 -3.21 -21.01
C GLU A 96 -23.71 -2.71 -20.10
N THR A 97 -22.49 -2.85 -20.62
CA THR A 97 -21.23 -2.21 -20.19
C THR A 97 -21.09 -1.86 -18.72
N VAL A 98 -20.36 -2.73 -18.01
CA VAL A 98 -19.75 -2.44 -16.71
C VAL A 98 -19.09 -1.04 -16.75
N PRO A 99 -19.55 -0.06 -15.93
CA PRO A 99 -19.02 1.30 -15.96
C PRO A 99 -17.52 1.30 -15.65
N ARG A 100 -16.76 2.13 -16.39
CA ARG A 100 -15.33 2.30 -16.11
C ARG A 100 -15.11 3.02 -14.78
N PRO A 101 -14.01 2.72 -14.07
CA PRO A 101 -13.64 3.43 -12.87
C PRO A 101 -13.32 4.90 -13.18
N LEU A 102 -13.58 5.76 -12.20
CA LEU A 102 -13.12 7.14 -12.20
C LEU A 102 -11.61 7.11 -11.90
N THR A 103 -10.82 7.49 -12.89
CA THR A 103 -9.36 7.53 -12.81
C THR A 103 -8.87 8.85 -12.25
N SER A 104 -7.74 8.80 -11.53
CA SER A 104 -7.01 9.99 -11.10
C SER A 104 -6.19 10.58 -12.25
N GLN A 105 -5.51 11.70 -12.00
CA GLN A 105 -4.55 12.30 -12.95
C GLN A 105 -3.38 11.36 -13.32
N PHE A 106 -3.12 10.31 -12.53
CA PHE A 106 -2.06 9.32 -12.78
C PHE A 106 -2.53 8.11 -13.60
N GLY A 107 -3.77 8.12 -14.11
CA GLY A 107 -4.33 7.01 -14.88
C GLY A 107 -4.59 5.75 -14.03
N ASP A 108 -4.87 5.93 -12.74
CA ASP A 108 -5.10 4.87 -11.77
C ASP A 108 -6.42 5.06 -11.00
N PHE A 109 -6.87 4.03 -10.29
CA PHE A 109 -8.09 4.08 -9.47
C PHE A 109 -7.95 3.22 -8.20
N THR A 110 -8.84 3.48 -7.24
CA THR A 110 -9.00 2.66 -6.02
C THR A 110 -10.21 1.75 -6.15
N THR A 111 -10.06 0.51 -5.70
CA THR A 111 -11.13 -0.48 -5.70
C THR A 111 -11.10 -1.35 -4.45
N TYR A 112 -12.28 -1.77 -4.04
CA TYR A 112 -12.54 -2.66 -2.92
C TYR A 112 -12.89 -4.03 -3.47
N VAL A 113 -12.29 -5.08 -2.92
CA VAL A 113 -12.53 -6.46 -3.35
C VAL A 113 -12.94 -7.26 -2.12
N ALA A 114 -14.04 -8.00 -2.19
CA ALA A 114 -14.44 -8.90 -1.11
C ALA A 114 -15.01 -10.22 -1.65
N ARG A 115 -15.18 -11.19 -0.76
CA ARG A 115 -15.77 -12.49 -1.09
C ARG A 115 -17.29 -12.48 -1.12
N ASP A 116 -17.91 -11.53 -0.43
CA ASP A 116 -19.37 -11.43 -0.35
C ASP A 116 -19.82 -9.97 -0.29
N THR A 117 -21.06 -9.75 -0.71
CA THR A 117 -21.67 -8.43 -0.83
C THR A 117 -21.77 -7.70 0.51
N GLN A 118 -22.11 -8.39 1.59
CA GLN A 118 -22.30 -7.76 2.90
C GLN A 118 -20.99 -7.17 3.41
N THR A 119 -19.91 -7.96 3.36
CA THR A 119 -18.55 -7.53 3.71
C THR A 119 -18.13 -6.30 2.88
N LEU A 120 -18.36 -6.34 1.56
CA LEU A 120 -17.98 -5.24 0.67
C LEU A 120 -18.73 -3.95 0.99
N LEU A 121 -20.05 -4.02 1.17
CA LEU A 121 -20.88 -2.85 1.46
C LEU A 121 -20.51 -2.21 2.78
N GLU A 122 -20.30 -3.03 3.81
CA GLU A 122 -19.88 -2.53 5.11
C GLU A 122 -18.48 -1.90 5.04
N LEU A 123 -17.54 -2.52 4.32
CA LEU A 123 -16.20 -2.01 4.11
C LEU A 123 -16.21 -0.62 3.45
N VAL A 124 -16.94 -0.47 2.34
CA VAL A 124 -17.06 0.82 1.64
C VAL A 124 -17.70 1.86 2.56
N ARG A 125 -18.81 1.52 3.23
CA ARG A 125 -19.50 2.44 4.16
C ARG A 125 -18.57 2.95 5.26
N LEU A 126 -17.83 2.03 5.90
CA LEU A 126 -16.92 2.37 6.99
C LEU A 126 -15.71 3.17 6.50
N ARG A 127 -15.15 2.84 5.33
CA ARG A 127 -14.02 3.59 4.77
C ARG A 127 -14.40 5.03 4.40
N GLU A 128 -15.55 5.23 3.78
CA GLU A 128 -16.00 6.55 3.33
C GLU A 128 -16.44 7.46 4.49
N ALA A 129 -16.86 6.88 5.62
CA ALA A 129 -17.31 7.63 6.79
C ALA A 129 -16.20 8.38 7.56
N LYS A 130 -14.93 8.26 7.17
CA LYS A 130 -13.76 8.91 7.82
C LYS A 130 -13.81 8.78 9.35
N LEU A 131 -13.90 7.53 9.80
CA LEU A 131 -14.25 7.16 11.17
C LEU A 131 -13.30 7.74 12.22
N ARG A 132 -13.89 8.24 13.31
CA ARG A 132 -13.22 8.52 14.58
C ARG A 132 -13.69 7.59 15.71
N ASP A 133 -14.78 6.86 15.47
CA ASP A 133 -15.38 5.95 16.45
C ASP A 133 -14.55 4.65 16.59
N PRO A 134 -14.09 4.31 17.81
CA PRO A 134 -13.34 3.09 18.10
C PRO A 134 -14.01 1.79 17.63
N GLN A 135 -15.34 1.66 17.77
CA GLN A 135 -16.04 0.44 17.37
C GLN A 135 -16.05 0.29 15.85
N ALA A 136 -16.30 1.38 15.13
CA ALA A 136 -16.24 1.39 13.68
C ALA A 136 -14.82 1.10 13.15
N ILE A 137 -13.77 1.61 13.80
CA ILE A 137 -12.37 1.30 13.46
C ILE A 137 -12.07 -0.19 13.68
N ARG A 138 -12.53 -0.75 14.82
CA ARG A 138 -12.39 -2.17 15.11
C ARG A 138 -13.04 -3.02 14.02
N ARG A 139 -14.29 -2.69 13.69
CA ARG A 139 -15.06 -3.38 12.66
C ARG A 139 -14.40 -3.30 11.29
N LEU A 140 -13.81 -2.16 10.93
CA LEU A 140 -13.04 -2.01 9.70
C LEU A 140 -11.83 -2.96 9.67
N GLY A 141 -11.11 -3.12 10.79
CA GLY A 141 -10.01 -4.07 10.91
C GLY A 141 -10.45 -5.53 10.73
N GLU A 142 -11.58 -5.91 11.30
CA GLU A 142 -12.18 -7.25 11.15
C GLU A 142 -12.60 -7.53 9.71
N LEU A 143 -13.25 -6.57 9.03
CA LEU A 143 -13.64 -6.71 7.62
C LEU A 143 -12.44 -6.85 6.70
N LEU A 144 -11.29 -6.26 7.07
CA LEU A 144 -10.02 -6.45 6.38
C LEU A 144 -9.31 -7.74 6.83
N GLY A 145 -9.84 -8.50 7.79
CA GLY A 145 -9.23 -9.74 8.27
C GLY A 145 -7.89 -9.53 8.98
N TYR A 146 -7.74 -8.40 9.69
CA TYR A 146 -6.56 -8.18 10.54
C TYR A 146 -6.70 -8.90 11.89
N PRO A 147 -5.59 -9.35 12.51
CA PRO A 147 -5.65 -10.02 13.80
C PRO A 147 -6.24 -9.11 14.89
N GLN A 148 -7.09 -9.68 15.75
CA GLN A 148 -7.80 -8.91 16.79
C GLN A 148 -6.83 -8.15 17.71
N CYS A 149 -5.71 -8.76 18.10
CA CYS A 149 -4.70 -8.10 18.94
C CYS A 149 -4.09 -6.84 18.27
N CYS A 150 -3.92 -6.88 16.94
CA CYS A 150 -3.40 -5.76 16.16
C CYS A 150 -4.46 -4.66 16.00
N VAL A 151 -5.71 -5.06 15.79
CA VAL A 151 -6.85 -4.13 15.75
C VAL A 151 -7.03 -3.43 17.09
N ASP A 152 -6.97 -4.17 18.21
CA ASP A 152 -7.05 -3.61 19.57
C ASP A 152 -5.92 -2.61 19.84
N SER A 153 -4.68 -2.96 19.45
CA SER A 153 -3.53 -2.07 19.55
C SER A 153 -3.76 -0.78 18.73
N TYR A 154 -4.24 -0.91 17.49
CA TYR A 154 -4.54 0.22 16.62
C TYR A 154 -5.64 1.13 17.18
N VAL A 155 -6.73 0.54 17.69
CA VAL A 155 -7.85 1.30 18.30
C VAL A 155 -7.38 2.06 19.54
N ARG A 156 -6.54 1.44 20.38
CA ARG A 156 -6.02 2.07 21.61
C ARG A 156 -5.02 3.17 21.34
N LYS A 157 -4.09 2.96 20.40
CA LYS A 157 -2.92 3.84 20.19
C LYS A 157 -3.14 4.85 19.06
N GLY A 158 -4.00 4.54 18.09
CA GLY A 158 -4.10 5.26 16.84
C GLY A 158 -2.99 4.91 15.84
N ALA A 159 -3.17 5.33 14.59
CA ALA A 159 -2.34 4.92 13.45
C ALA A 159 -0.86 5.29 13.60
N VAL A 160 -0.57 6.55 13.95
CA VAL A 160 0.81 7.07 14.00
C VAL A 160 1.59 6.37 15.10
N ARG A 161 1.03 6.34 16.31
CA ARG A 161 1.69 5.76 17.47
C ARG A 161 1.92 4.26 17.35
N VAL A 162 0.96 3.48 16.81
CA VAL A 162 1.16 2.03 16.66
C VAL A 162 2.27 1.70 15.67
N TRP A 163 2.39 2.47 14.57
CA TRP A 163 3.48 2.32 13.61
C TRP A 163 4.81 2.71 14.22
N HIS A 164 4.85 3.86 14.89
CA HIS A 164 6.06 4.30 15.57
C HIS A 164 6.55 3.29 16.60
N GLU A 165 5.69 2.81 17.50
CA GLU A 165 6.11 1.86 18.54
C GLU A 165 6.66 0.56 17.93
N TYR A 166 6.01 0.01 16.90
CA TYR A 166 6.49 -1.18 16.19
C TYR A 166 7.86 -0.95 15.52
N LEU A 167 8.01 0.15 14.78
CA LEU A 167 9.25 0.48 14.08
C LEU A 167 10.39 0.84 15.05
N SER A 168 10.07 1.54 16.15
CA SER A 168 11.03 1.85 17.22
C SER A 168 11.54 0.57 17.89
N GLU A 169 10.66 -0.42 18.11
CA GLU A 169 11.05 -1.72 18.66
C GLU A 169 11.96 -2.48 17.69
N LEU A 170 11.67 -2.46 16.37
CA LEU A 170 12.57 -3.03 15.35
C LEU A 170 13.96 -2.40 15.40
N ILE A 171 14.03 -1.07 15.52
CA ILE A 171 15.31 -0.34 15.60
C ILE A 171 16.06 -0.71 16.88
N ALA A 172 15.37 -0.69 18.03
CA ALA A 172 15.97 -0.95 19.33
C ALA A 172 16.54 -2.37 19.45
N THR A 173 15.96 -3.33 18.73
CA THR A 173 16.38 -4.74 18.70
C THR A 173 17.31 -5.08 17.54
N GLY A 174 17.62 -4.12 16.66
CA GLY A 174 18.42 -4.35 15.45
C GLY A 174 17.72 -5.18 14.36
N LEU A 175 16.42 -5.44 14.52
CA LEU A 175 15.60 -6.19 13.55
C LEU A 175 15.09 -5.31 12.40
N ASP A 176 15.35 -4.00 12.42
CA ASP A 176 15.14 -3.11 11.27
C ASP A 176 16.00 -3.50 10.05
N LYS A 177 17.04 -4.32 10.24
CA LYS A 177 17.87 -4.91 9.16
C LYS A 177 17.60 -6.39 8.87
N GLY A 178 16.55 -6.98 9.42
CA GLY A 178 16.28 -8.42 9.27
C GLY A 178 14.83 -8.78 9.57
N SER A 179 13.89 -7.90 9.21
CA SER A 179 12.47 -8.07 9.53
C SER A 179 11.84 -9.19 8.68
N PRO A 180 11.13 -10.16 9.28
CA PRO A 180 10.45 -11.22 8.53
C PRO A 180 9.62 -10.71 7.35
N ILE A 181 9.73 -11.38 6.20
CA ILE A 181 9.01 -11.02 4.96
C ILE A 181 7.48 -11.05 5.15
N GLU A 182 6.99 -11.86 6.07
CA GLU A 182 5.59 -11.94 6.46
C GLU A 182 5.05 -10.59 6.94
N PHE A 183 5.84 -9.82 7.70
CA PHE A 183 5.44 -8.49 8.14
C PHE A 183 5.34 -7.50 6.99
N TRP A 184 6.15 -7.71 5.93
CA TRP A 184 6.10 -6.93 4.71
C TRP A 184 4.98 -7.36 3.77
N ALA A 185 4.44 -8.57 3.88
CA ALA A 185 3.35 -9.06 3.05
C ALA A 185 1.95 -8.51 3.45
N VAL A 186 1.77 -8.13 4.71
CA VAL A 186 0.49 -7.61 5.25
C VAL A 186 0.38 -6.08 5.14
N TYR A 187 -0.76 -5.48 5.51
CA TYR A 187 -0.98 -4.02 5.46
C TYR A 187 -1.56 -3.46 6.79
N HIS A 188 -1.04 -3.93 7.92
CA HIS A 188 -1.35 -3.41 9.27
C HIS A 188 -0.09 -3.36 10.14
N ALA A 189 -0.10 -2.59 11.22
CA ALA A 189 1.01 -2.60 12.19
C ALA A 189 0.88 -3.84 13.08
N PRO A 190 1.89 -4.73 13.15
CA PRO A 190 1.88 -5.81 14.13
C PRO A 190 1.83 -5.24 15.56
N CYS A 191 1.18 -5.95 16.49
CA CYS A 191 1.11 -5.48 17.88
C CYS A 191 2.43 -5.67 18.66
N SER A 192 3.35 -6.49 18.13
CA SER A 192 4.70 -6.76 18.65
C SER A 192 5.57 -7.37 17.54
N LEU A 193 6.90 -7.44 17.75
CA LEU A 193 7.84 -8.08 16.81
C LEU A 193 7.65 -9.59 16.67
N SER A 194 6.99 -10.24 17.62
CA SER A 194 6.72 -11.67 17.67
C SER A 194 5.24 -12.02 17.46
N CYS A 195 4.44 -11.11 16.89
CA CYS A 195 3.01 -11.32 16.70
C CYS A 195 2.71 -12.53 15.79
N GLU A 196 2.47 -13.70 16.40
CA GLU A 196 2.25 -14.97 15.71
C GLU A 196 1.08 -14.90 14.73
N GLN A 197 -0.04 -14.28 15.13
CA GLN A 197 -1.20 -14.12 14.28
C GLN A 197 -0.90 -13.29 13.01
N THR A 198 0.01 -12.33 13.09
CA THR A 198 0.45 -11.58 11.91
C THR A 198 1.40 -12.40 11.04
N LEU A 199 2.32 -13.15 11.65
CA LEU A 199 3.24 -14.02 10.91
C LEU A 199 2.46 -15.12 10.16
N GLU A 200 1.49 -15.75 10.81
CA GLU A 200 0.59 -16.73 10.20
C GLU A 200 -0.20 -16.12 9.04
N LEU A 201 -0.76 -14.92 9.23
CA LEU A 201 -1.48 -14.21 8.18
C LEU A 201 -0.58 -13.89 6.98
N GLY A 202 0.64 -13.42 7.23
CA GLY A 202 1.65 -13.15 6.19
C GLY A 202 2.01 -14.41 5.41
N ARG A 203 2.26 -15.53 6.09
CA ARG A 203 2.49 -16.84 5.43
C ARG A 203 1.31 -17.26 4.57
N ALA A 204 0.08 -17.10 5.08
CA ALA A 204 -1.12 -17.43 4.33
C ALA A 204 -1.27 -16.57 3.05
N TYR A 205 -0.86 -15.30 3.09
CA TYR A 205 -0.92 -14.42 1.91
C TYR A 205 0.11 -14.84 0.86
N LEU A 206 1.34 -15.12 1.29
CA LEU A 206 2.42 -15.59 0.43
C LEU A 206 2.07 -16.94 -0.21
N GLU A 207 1.51 -17.87 0.56
CA GLU A 207 1.06 -19.18 0.07
C GLU A 207 -0.12 -19.04 -0.90
N SER A 208 -1.07 -18.14 -0.64
CA SER A 208 -2.16 -17.84 -1.57
C SER A 208 -1.63 -17.37 -2.93
N LEU A 209 -0.62 -16.50 -2.92
CA LEU A 209 0.02 -16.04 -4.15
C LEU A 209 0.76 -17.18 -4.88
N ARG A 210 1.46 -18.05 -4.14
CA ARG A 210 2.14 -19.24 -4.68
C ARG A 210 1.19 -20.20 -5.37
N ARG A 211 0.00 -20.42 -4.80
CA ARG A 211 -1.05 -21.28 -5.36
C ARG A 211 -1.65 -20.72 -6.65
N ILE A 212 -1.79 -19.39 -6.75
CA ILE A 212 -2.27 -18.75 -7.97
C ILE A 212 -1.21 -18.83 -9.07
N SER A 213 0.04 -18.46 -8.78
CA SER A 213 1.13 -18.53 -9.75
C SER A 213 2.50 -18.52 -9.08
N LYS A 214 3.30 -19.56 -9.37
CA LYS A 214 4.71 -19.63 -8.95
C LYS A 214 5.55 -18.48 -9.53
N LYS A 215 5.24 -18.02 -10.75
CA LYS A 215 5.91 -16.88 -11.41
C LYS A 215 5.63 -15.59 -10.65
N ALA A 216 4.35 -15.29 -10.39
CA ALA A 216 3.97 -14.09 -9.64
C ALA A 216 4.57 -14.11 -8.22
N TYR A 217 4.49 -15.27 -7.55
CA TYR A 217 5.07 -15.47 -6.23
C TYR A 217 6.57 -15.16 -6.19
N SER A 218 7.38 -15.71 -7.10
CA SER A 218 8.82 -15.47 -7.13
C SER A 218 9.17 -13.99 -7.26
N VAL A 219 8.49 -13.26 -8.15
CA VAL A 219 8.74 -11.84 -8.37
C VAL A 219 8.28 -11.00 -7.17
N VAL A 220 7.09 -11.26 -6.64
CA VAL A 220 6.56 -10.50 -5.49
C VAL A 220 7.39 -10.76 -4.23
N VAL A 221 7.83 -11.99 -3.98
CA VAL A 221 8.72 -12.30 -2.85
C VAL A 221 10.04 -11.56 -2.99
N ARG A 222 10.66 -11.53 -4.18
CA ARG A 222 11.88 -10.74 -4.41
C ARG A 222 11.66 -9.25 -4.12
N ARG A 223 10.52 -8.70 -4.54
CA ARG A 223 10.17 -7.28 -4.28
C ARG A 223 9.86 -7.01 -2.81
N LEU A 224 9.26 -7.94 -2.08
CA LEU A 224 9.06 -7.83 -0.62
C LEU A 224 10.36 -8.01 0.16
N ALA A 225 11.31 -8.76 -0.39
CA ALA A 225 12.66 -8.94 0.17
C ALA A 225 13.60 -7.77 -0.13
N SER A 226 13.07 -6.58 -0.39
CA SER A 226 13.84 -5.38 -0.74
C SER A 226 14.17 -4.54 0.50
N SER A 227 14.76 -3.37 0.26
CA SER A 227 14.81 -2.30 1.25
C SER A 227 13.53 -1.46 1.20
N HIS A 228 13.13 -0.91 2.34
CA HIS A 228 11.90 -0.16 2.55
C HIS A 228 12.24 1.20 3.21
N LEU A 229 12.26 2.28 2.43
CA LEU A 229 12.53 3.63 2.93
C LEU A 229 11.26 4.30 3.41
N SER A 230 11.16 4.52 4.71
CA SER A 230 10.07 5.30 5.31
C SER A 230 10.19 6.78 4.94
N TYR A 231 9.09 7.39 4.50
CA TYR A 231 9.03 8.84 4.20
C TYR A 231 7.83 9.52 4.86
N SER A 232 7.06 8.78 5.66
CA SER A 232 5.88 9.26 6.39
C SER A 232 5.78 8.56 7.74
N LEU A 233 4.98 9.13 8.65
CA LEU A 233 4.74 8.59 10.00
C LEU A 233 3.89 7.32 10.05
N GLY A 234 3.42 6.82 8.90
CA GLY A 234 2.65 5.59 8.78
C GLY A 234 3.33 4.57 7.89
N ARG A 235 2.57 3.56 7.45
CA ARG A 235 3.05 2.46 6.59
C ARG A 235 3.28 2.87 5.12
N ARG A 236 3.90 4.02 4.84
CA ARG A 236 4.28 4.37 3.46
C ARG A 236 5.79 4.34 3.31
N PHE A 237 6.22 3.42 2.45
CA PHE A 237 7.61 3.17 2.14
C PHE A 237 7.84 3.33 0.63
N ILE A 238 9.06 3.70 0.28
CA ILE A 238 9.60 3.54 -1.06
C ILE A 238 10.41 2.25 -1.04
N ASP A 239 9.98 1.27 -1.81
CA ASP A 239 10.63 -0.04 -1.91
C ASP A 239 11.71 0.01 -3.01
N PHE A 240 12.91 -0.47 -2.70
CA PHE A 240 14.04 -0.41 -3.64
C PHE A 240 15.07 -1.54 -3.40
N HIS A 241 15.83 -1.85 -4.46
CA HIS A 241 17.07 -2.61 -4.35
C HIS A 241 18.26 -1.65 -4.41
N ALA A 242 19.18 -1.76 -3.45
CA ALA A 242 20.45 -1.05 -3.55
C ALA A 242 21.28 -1.61 -4.71
N LEU A 243 21.97 -0.75 -5.43
CA LEU A 243 22.81 -1.11 -6.56
C LEU A 243 24.28 -0.87 -6.20
N ASP A 244 25.15 -1.80 -6.59
CA ASP A 244 26.60 -1.62 -6.49
C ASP A 244 27.10 -0.81 -7.69
N VAL A 245 26.69 0.47 -7.73
CA VAL A 245 27.12 1.43 -8.75
C VAL A 245 27.46 2.75 -8.08
N GLU A 246 28.46 3.44 -8.65
CA GLU A 246 28.93 4.70 -8.10
C GLU A 246 27.84 5.78 -8.15
N VAL A 247 27.64 6.46 -7.03
CA VAL A 247 26.78 7.64 -6.98
C VAL A 247 27.55 8.84 -7.54
N PRO A 248 26.99 9.58 -8.51
CA PRO A 248 27.71 10.68 -9.12
C PRO A 248 27.97 11.82 -8.11
N PRO A 249 29.15 12.48 -8.17
CA PRO A 249 29.53 13.52 -7.21
C PRO A 249 28.54 14.69 -7.08
N TRP A 250 27.80 14.99 -8.14
CA TRP A 250 26.78 16.05 -8.10
C TRP A 250 25.65 15.73 -7.12
N PHE A 251 25.23 14.46 -7.04
CA PHE A 251 24.14 14.06 -6.15
C PHE A 251 24.62 14.04 -4.70
N SER A 252 25.83 13.53 -4.46
CA SER A 252 26.44 13.55 -3.12
C SER A 252 26.60 14.98 -2.58
N ARG A 253 27.01 15.94 -3.44
CA ARG A 253 27.06 17.37 -3.06
C ARG A 253 25.68 17.94 -2.72
N MET A 254 24.69 17.70 -3.58
CA MET A 254 23.31 18.12 -3.33
C MET A 254 22.76 17.54 -2.03
N ALA A 255 23.05 16.27 -1.74
CA ALA A 255 22.62 15.60 -0.52
C ALA A 255 23.18 16.27 0.75
N VAL A 256 24.48 16.53 0.80
CA VAL A 256 25.11 17.15 1.99
C VAL A 256 24.73 18.63 2.18
N GLU A 257 24.31 19.32 1.12
CA GLU A 257 23.81 20.69 1.20
C GLU A 257 22.44 20.77 1.87
N VAL A 258 21.59 19.75 1.69
CA VAL A 258 20.18 19.78 2.12
C VAL A 258 19.83 18.83 3.27
N LEU A 259 20.69 17.85 3.56
CA LEU A 259 20.49 16.85 4.60
C LEU A 259 21.71 16.75 5.53
N PRO A 260 21.51 16.60 6.84
CA PRO A 260 22.61 16.39 7.79
C PRO A 260 23.11 14.93 7.72
N ASP A 261 24.42 14.73 7.57
CA ASP A 261 25.07 13.40 7.55
C ASP A 261 24.31 12.35 6.69
N PRO A 262 24.07 12.62 5.39
CA PRO A 262 23.24 11.77 4.58
C PRO A 262 23.95 10.47 4.20
N ARG A 263 23.21 9.36 4.28
CA ARG A 263 23.58 8.12 3.59
C ARG A 263 23.11 8.22 2.16
N VAL A 264 24.00 7.94 1.22
CA VAL A 264 23.76 8.14 -0.21
C VAL A 264 23.92 6.81 -0.96
N LEU A 265 22.94 6.46 -1.78
CA LEU A 265 22.85 5.18 -2.48
C LEU A 265 22.37 5.39 -3.91
N ALA A 266 22.89 4.58 -4.84
CA ALA A 266 22.22 4.32 -6.11
C ALA A 266 21.27 3.13 -5.93
N VAL A 267 20.06 3.25 -6.46
CA VAL A 267 18.99 2.27 -6.21
C VAL A 267 18.17 2.01 -7.45
N GLU A 268 17.61 0.81 -7.56
CA GLU A 268 16.47 0.51 -8.42
C GLU A 268 15.20 0.64 -7.58
N ILE A 269 14.47 1.74 -7.72
CA ILE A 269 13.16 1.89 -7.09
C ILE A 269 12.18 0.96 -7.78
N LEU A 270 11.45 0.19 -6.98
CA LEU A 270 10.39 -0.70 -7.43
C LEU A 270 9.13 0.13 -7.75
N ARG A 271 7.97 -0.25 -7.23
CA ARG A 271 6.71 0.48 -7.43
C ARG A 271 6.32 1.19 -6.13
N PRO A 272 5.99 2.49 -6.14
CA PRO A 272 5.39 3.16 -4.99
C PRO A 272 4.12 2.44 -4.52
N TYR A 273 3.81 2.51 -3.23
CA TYR A 273 2.57 1.91 -2.71
C TYR A 273 1.31 2.55 -3.32
N VAL A 274 1.29 3.89 -3.37
CA VAL A 274 0.22 4.72 -3.94
C VAL A 274 0.85 5.79 -4.81
N TYR A 275 0.20 6.13 -5.94
CA TYR A 275 0.57 7.27 -6.74
C TYR A 275 0.03 8.56 -6.12
N CYS A 276 0.93 9.52 -5.86
CA CYS A 276 0.53 10.82 -5.34
C CYS A 276 1.55 11.91 -5.66
N GLU A 277 1.05 13.15 -5.67
CA GLU A 277 1.85 14.36 -5.76
C GLU A 277 1.46 15.32 -4.65
N TRP A 278 2.47 15.95 -4.07
CA TRP A 278 2.32 17.04 -3.12
C TRP A 278 3.56 17.93 -3.17
N GLU A 279 3.36 19.24 -3.13
CA GLU A 279 4.43 20.24 -3.10
C GLU A 279 4.06 21.37 -2.13
N GLU A 280 5.02 21.80 -1.32
CA GLU A 280 4.90 22.96 -0.44
C GLU A 280 6.26 23.63 -0.28
N GLY A 281 6.41 24.84 -0.82
CA GLY A 281 7.68 25.55 -0.82
C GLY A 281 8.78 24.73 -1.50
N PRO A 282 9.92 24.45 -0.82
CA PRO A 282 10.99 23.63 -1.41
C PRO A 282 10.67 22.13 -1.40
N TYR A 283 9.70 21.69 -0.61
CA TYR A 283 9.42 20.28 -0.39
C TYR A 283 8.52 19.71 -1.47
N ARG A 284 8.78 18.46 -1.83
CA ARG A 284 7.98 17.74 -2.83
C ARG A 284 7.93 16.25 -2.53
N LEU A 285 6.82 15.65 -2.89
CA LEU A 285 6.59 14.22 -2.89
C LEU A 285 5.92 13.88 -4.23
N ARG A 286 6.71 13.45 -5.21
CA ARG A 286 6.23 12.95 -6.51
C ARG A 286 6.42 11.44 -6.56
N ALA A 287 5.49 10.71 -5.95
CA ALA A 287 5.45 9.26 -6.01
C ALA A 287 4.63 8.84 -7.24
N THR A 288 5.17 9.01 -8.45
CA THR A 288 4.51 8.64 -9.72
C THR A 288 5.19 7.42 -10.35
N ARG A 289 4.76 7.00 -11.55
CA ARG A 289 5.42 5.92 -12.29
C ARG A 289 6.86 6.26 -12.67
N ASP A 290 7.16 7.53 -12.86
CA ASP A 290 8.50 7.98 -13.26
C ASP A 290 9.52 7.83 -12.13
N LEU A 291 9.05 7.68 -10.88
CA LEU A 291 9.90 7.38 -9.74
C LEU A 291 10.56 6.00 -9.86
N GLN A 292 9.94 5.05 -10.57
CA GLN A 292 10.44 3.67 -10.72
C GLN A 292 11.76 3.61 -11.50
N GLY A 293 12.52 2.53 -11.32
CA GLY A 293 13.81 2.30 -11.96
C GLY A 293 14.97 3.01 -11.26
N LEU A 294 16.08 3.20 -11.99
CA LEU A 294 17.30 3.79 -11.45
C LEU A 294 17.06 5.20 -10.89
N LYS A 295 17.40 5.39 -9.62
CA LYS A 295 17.40 6.66 -8.91
C LYS A 295 18.60 6.75 -7.96
N TYR A 296 18.90 7.96 -7.52
CA TYR A 296 19.79 8.20 -6.39
C TYR A 296 18.97 8.62 -5.18
N VAL A 297 19.28 8.03 -4.05
CA VAL A 297 18.60 8.25 -2.77
C VAL A 297 19.62 8.75 -1.77
N ALA A 298 19.30 9.85 -1.10
CA ALA A 298 19.98 10.29 0.10
C ALA A 298 18.98 10.33 1.25
N TYR A 299 19.36 9.82 2.42
CA TYR A 299 18.51 9.85 3.60
C TYR A 299 19.30 10.03 4.88
N SER A 300 18.69 10.74 5.82
CA SER A 300 19.18 10.98 7.16
C SER A 300 18.08 10.58 8.15
N PRO A 301 18.23 9.46 8.88
CA PRO A 301 17.19 8.97 9.79
C PRO A 301 16.66 10.04 10.73
N GLY A 302 15.35 10.27 10.71
CA GLY A 302 14.65 11.31 11.48
C GLY A 302 14.80 12.75 10.98
N GLU A 303 15.65 12.99 9.99
CA GLU A 303 15.96 14.34 9.51
C GLU A 303 15.44 14.63 8.10
N GLY A 304 15.58 13.71 7.15
CA GLY A 304 15.01 13.90 5.81
C GLY A 304 15.44 12.88 4.76
N VAL A 305 14.86 13.04 3.58
CA VAL A 305 15.08 12.20 2.39
C VAL A 305 15.10 13.06 1.13
N LEU A 306 15.98 12.70 0.21
CA LEU A 306 16.10 13.25 -1.14
C LEU A 306 16.16 12.09 -2.14
N ILE A 307 15.34 12.13 -3.19
CA ILE A 307 15.37 11.17 -4.30
C ILE A 307 15.38 11.92 -5.62
N ALA A 308 16.37 11.62 -6.47
CA ALA A 308 16.52 12.23 -7.79
C ALA A 308 16.81 11.20 -8.89
N SER A 309 16.48 11.55 -10.13
CA SER A 309 16.87 10.77 -11.32
C SER A 309 18.34 10.99 -11.70
N PRO A 310 18.87 10.13 -12.60
CA PRO A 310 20.13 10.39 -13.30
C PRO A 310 20.19 11.72 -14.06
N SER A 311 19.04 12.26 -14.47
CA SER A 311 18.92 13.58 -15.13
C SER A 311 18.82 14.76 -14.14
N SER A 312 19.07 14.53 -12.85
CA SER A 312 19.00 15.52 -11.78
C SER A 312 17.59 16.03 -11.46
N GLU A 313 16.53 15.37 -11.94
CA GLU A 313 15.16 15.70 -11.56
C GLU A 313 14.88 15.19 -10.15
N VAL A 314 14.49 16.09 -9.24
CA VAL A 314 14.13 15.73 -7.87
C VAL A 314 12.65 15.33 -7.80
N TYR A 315 12.40 14.10 -7.36
CA TYR A 315 11.07 13.55 -7.16
C TYR A 315 10.59 13.73 -5.72
N ILE A 316 11.45 13.41 -4.76
CA ILE A 316 11.12 13.49 -3.34
C ILE A 316 12.18 14.33 -2.67
N TYR A 317 11.75 15.38 -1.97
CA TYR A 317 12.56 16.08 -0.99
C TYR A 317 11.67 16.43 0.19
N LEU A 318 11.89 15.73 1.30
CA LEU A 318 11.14 15.87 2.54
C LEU A 318 12.13 15.95 3.70
N THR A 319 11.78 16.73 4.72
CA THR A 319 12.59 16.84 5.93
C THR A 319 11.67 16.76 7.15
N ARG A 320 12.23 16.68 8.35
CA ARG A 320 11.45 16.78 9.59
C ARG A 320 10.53 18.00 9.67
N LYS A 321 10.82 19.08 8.90
CA LYS A 321 9.99 20.28 8.81
C LYS A 321 8.66 20.04 8.06
N THR A 322 8.56 19.01 7.23
CA THR A 322 7.31 18.63 6.55
C THR A 322 6.38 17.82 7.45
N LEU A 323 6.86 17.40 8.63
CA LEU A 323 6.03 16.76 9.64
C LEU A 323 5.35 17.85 10.49
N LYS A 324 4.08 17.61 10.86
CA LYS A 324 3.40 18.50 11.81
C LYS A 324 4.18 18.55 13.12
N ARG A 325 4.23 19.73 13.76
CA ARG A 325 4.93 19.94 15.05
C ARG A 325 4.53 18.94 16.13
N GLU A 326 3.25 18.60 16.19
CA GLU A 326 2.67 17.62 17.13
C GLU A 326 3.21 16.19 16.95
N ASN A 327 3.84 15.88 15.82
CA ASN A 327 4.34 14.54 15.50
C ASN A 327 5.88 14.43 15.58
N THR A 328 6.55 15.45 16.13
CA THR A 328 8.01 15.47 16.22
C THR A 328 8.57 14.38 17.13
N GLU A 329 7.78 13.86 18.08
CA GLU A 329 8.17 12.72 18.91
C GLU A 329 8.35 11.41 18.11
N TYR A 330 7.74 11.31 16.92
CA TYR A 330 7.74 10.08 16.11
C TYR A 330 8.87 10.03 15.07
N VAL A 331 9.72 11.07 15.00
CA VAL A 331 10.67 11.25 13.91
C VAL A 331 11.72 10.14 13.80
N SER A 332 12.08 9.48 14.90
CA SER A 332 13.15 8.45 14.91
C SER A 332 12.90 7.26 13.99
N THR A 333 11.64 7.06 13.58
CA THR A 333 11.18 5.94 12.73
C THR A 333 10.98 6.30 11.27
N VAL A 334 11.12 7.58 10.89
CA VAL A 334 10.97 8.04 9.49
C VAL A 334 12.30 8.42 8.87
N PHE A 335 12.31 8.53 7.54
CA PHE A 335 13.52 8.78 6.74
C PHE A 335 14.60 7.74 7.01
N ARG A 336 14.16 6.52 7.33
CA ARG A 336 14.99 5.36 7.65
C ARG A 336 14.66 4.22 6.70
N VAL A 337 15.71 3.48 6.33
CA VAL A 337 15.61 2.24 5.57
C VAL A 337 15.47 1.05 6.52
N TYR A 338 14.47 0.21 6.24
CA TYR A 338 14.26 -1.10 6.86
C TYR A 338 14.50 -2.20 5.83
N VAL A 339 15.04 -3.35 6.23
CA VAL A 339 15.42 -4.44 5.34
C VAL A 339 14.81 -5.77 5.78
N THR A 340 14.30 -6.54 4.81
CA THR A 340 13.62 -7.82 5.03
C THR A 340 14.55 -9.00 5.32
N ARG A 341 15.78 -8.96 4.82
CA ARG A 341 16.83 -9.92 5.15
C ARG A 341 18.13 -9.18 5.40
N ALA A 342 18.88 -9.61 6.40
CA ALA A 342 20.24 -9.17 6.61
C ALA A 342 21.15 -9.82 5.53
N GLU A 343 21.12 -9.30 4.31
CA GLU A 343 22.09 -9.57 3.25
C GLU A 343 22.47 -8.17 2.73
N LEU A 344 23.68 -7.60 2.85
CA LEU A 344 25.03 -8.14 3.00
C LEU A 344 25.89 -7.15 3.83
N ASP A 345 26.41 -7.56 4.99
CA ASP A 345 27.72 -7.10 5.47
C ASP A 345 28.72 -8.19 5.02
N THR A 346 29.19 -8.07 3.77
CA THR A 346 30.47 -8.63 3.30
C THR A 346 31.08 -7.66 2.33
#